data_AF-A0A5J4VRA9-F1
#
_entry.id   AF-A0A5J4VRA9-F1
#
_cell.length_a   1.000
_cell.length_b   1.000
_cell.length_c   1.000
_cell.angle_alpha   90.00
_cell.angle_beta   90.00
_cell.angle_gamma   90.00
#
_symmetry.space_group_name_H-M   'P 1'
#
loop_
_entity.id
_entity.type
_entity.pdbx_description
1 polymer ?
#
loop_
_entity_poly.entity_id
_entity_poly.type
_entity_poly.pdbx_seq_one_letter_code
_entity_poly.pdbx_strand_id
1 'polypeptide(L)'
;MKNIRQFSKLTANAEKNYGQAAFSGERKLNPCILTKILRQHNKDYYESTIKPLLKQNQEEKKQKKISYTMQQIEKHEIDLKDQFTLIDVSNNALNGKYENKLELVAQDLLKIIKVIPCQNGWCFIIKKYDCIAGKNTIKYKSKTAIYDQLRLIRLWQDGKKHITAINALEQYHSLFENISMKFTSNNEGIFSVFQGFKYMQLDEVDQTKIEQFLGLVKDTISANDERVYEYILSWFAFIVQNIGKKTETAIILKGLQGIGKNVFTNVLCELLAGYFSKNITDIDDFVGKFNTAIENKMLAIAYEMKNFGESRMSNMDTLKSVITERSFEINEKYVPTHEVENVVNIMIVTNNIYPLKIENNVKRYVSVSMYLHIFFMIRDISQFNQRSISMTQAKKDIIKASISPVDDVIISHFKSFRDWVTCNIVEG
;
A
#
# COMPACT_ATOMS: atom_id res chain seq x y z
N MET A 1 -35.29 37.85 48.21
CA MET A 1 -36.38 37.48 47.27
C MET A 1 -37.57 36.97 48.07
N LYS A 2 -38.79 37.48 47.82
CA LYS A 2 -40.01 36.94 48.42
C LYS A 2 -40.20 35.51 47.92
N ASN A 3 -40.29 34.55 48.85
CA ASN A 3 -40.26 33.12 48.58
C ASN A 3 -41.60 32.67 47.94
N ILE A 4 -41.55 31.72 46.99
CA ILE A 4 -42.70 31.17 46.22
C ILE A 4 -43.87 30.71 47.13
N ARG A 5 -43.58 30.45 48.42
CA ARG A 5 -44.54 30.14 49.48
C ARG A 5 -45.68 31.15 49.62
N GLN A 6 -45.47 32.43 49.28
CA GLN A 6 -46.55 33.43 49.33
C GLN A 6 -47.63 33.21 48.26
N PHE A 7 -47.35 32.42 47.22
CA PHE A 7 -48.20 32.31 46.05
C PHE A 7 -48.64 30.86 45.75
N SER A 8 -48.32 29.87 46.59
CA SER A 8 -48.60 28.46 46.29
C SER A 8 -48.87 27.62 47.53
N LYS A 9 -49.99 26.86 47.54
CA LYS A 9 -50.24 25.79 48.51
C LYS A 9 -49.45 24.55 48.12
N LEU A 10 -48.51 24.12 48.96
CA LEU A 10 -47.73 22.90 48.75
C LEU A 10 -48.53 21.66 49.20
N THR A 11 -48.23 20.51 48.62
CA THR A 11 -48.75 19.22 49.10
C THR A 11 -48.03 18.81 50.39
N ALA A 12 -48.66 18.00 51.24
CA ALA A 12 -48.08 17.56 52.53
C ALA A 12 -46.69 16.91 52.38
N ASN A 13 -46.47 16.18 51.27
CA ASN A 13 -45.17 15.57 50.96
C ASN A 13 -44.11 16.60 50.55
N ALA A 14 -44.49 17.66 49.84
CA ALA A 14 -43.59 18.75 49.47
C ALA A 14 -43.19 19.61 50.68
N GLU A 15 -44.13 19.86 51.60
CA GLU A 15 -43.88 20.58 52.86
C GLU A 15 -42.82 19.87 53.72
N LYS A 16 -42.97 18.54 53.88
CA LYS A 16 -42.06 17.69 54.67
C LYS A 16 -40.64 17.64 54.11
N ASN A 17 -40.50 17.58 52.77
CA ASN A 17 -39.19 17.56 52.10
C ASN A 17 -38.55 18.96 52.01
N TYR A 18 -39.34 20.03 52.02
CA TYR A 18 -38.83 21.41 51.95
C TYR A 18 -38.09 21.81 53.23
N GLY A 19 -38.61 21.43 54.40
CA GLY A 19 -37.95 21.68 55.69
C GLY A 19 -36.54 21.07 55.73
N GLN A 20 -36.36 19.88 55.18
CA GLN A 20 -35.04 19.24 55.05
C GLN A 20 -34.14 19.94 54.02
N ALA A 21 -34.70 20.50 52.94
CA ALA A 21 -33.93 21.20 51.90
C ALA A 21 -33.44 22.59 52.34
N ALA A 22 -34.19 23.30 53.21
CA ALA A 22 -33.84 24.64 53.69
C ALA A 22 -32.55 24.68 54.52
N PHE A 23 -32.21 23.60 55.21
CA PHE A 23 -30.95 23.47 55.98
C PHE A 23 -29.71 23.25 55.10
N SER A 24 -29.87 22.94 53.80
CA SER A 24 -28.76 22.52 52.92
C SER A 24 -28.11 23.64 52.08
N GLY A 25 -28.26 24.91 52.50
CA GLY A 25 -27.67 26.08 51.81
C GLY A 25 -28.36 26.47 50.49
N GLU A 26 -27.98 27.63 49.93
CA GLU A 26 -28.50 28.12 48.64
C GLU A 26 -28.25 27.09 47.53
N ARG A 27 -29.29 26.33 47.18
CA ARG A 27 -29.25 25.45 46.00
C ARG A 27 -29.21 26.33 44.76
N LYS A 28 -28.05 26.41 44.10
CA LYS A 28 -27.97 26.88 42.71
C LYS A 28 -29.06 26.17 41.91
N LEU A 29 -29.94 26.94 41.26
CA LEU A 29 -31.02 26.40 40.44
C LEU A 29 -30.42 25.39 39.46
N ASN A 30 -30.81 24.12 39.60
CA ASN A 30 -30.37 23.08 38.68
C ASN A 30 -30.96 23.43 37.30
N PRO A 31 -30.13 23.65 36.27
CA PRO A 31 -30.61 23.97 34.92
C PRO A 31 -31.61 22.95 34.37
N CYS A 32 -31.55 21.69 34.82
CA CYS A 32 -32.50 20.63 34.48
C CYS A 32 -33.93 20.87 35.02
N ILE A 33 -34.08 21.61 36.12
CA ILE A 33 -35.40 21.98 36.66
C ILE A 33 -35.97 23.13 35.84
N LEU A 34 -35.16 24.13 35.51
CA LEU A 34 -35.59 25.27 34.69
C LEU A 34 -36.03 24.83 33.30
N THR A 35 -35.29 23.91 32.67
CA THR A 35 -35.64 23.33 31.37
C THR A 35 -36.93 22.52 31.41
N LYS A 36 -37.21 21.79 32.51
CA LYS A 36 -38.50 21.10 32.69
C LYS A 36 -39.67 22.07 32.83
N ILE A 37 -39.50 23.14 33.61
CA ILE A 37 -40.50 24.20 33.78
C ILE A 37 -40.80 24.87 32.43
N LEU A 38 -39.76 25.26 31.68
CA LEU A 38 -39.90 25.87 30.35
C LEU A 38 -40.60 24.92 29.37
N ARG A 39 -40.29 23.62 29.40
CA ARG A 39 -40.96 22.61 28.57
C ARG A 39 -42.46 22.49 28.85
N GLN A 40 -42.89 22.69 30.09
CA GLN A 40 -44.30 22.61 30.49
C GLN A 40 -45.07 23.91 30.27
N HIS A 41 -44.47 25.05 30.58
CA HIS A 41 -45.18 26.34 30.60
C HIS A 41 -44.99 27.17 29.32
N ASN A 42 -43.94 26.93 28.53
CA ASN A 42 -43.70 27.63 27.27
C ASN A 42 -43.08 26.69 26.23
N LYS A 43 -43.94 25.82 25.68
CA LYS A 43 -43.55 24.75 24.78
C LYS A 43 -42.89 25.26 23.49
N ASP A 44 -43.41 26.35 22.93
CA ASP A 44 -42.90 26.92 21.67
C ASP A 44 -41.49 27.49 21.85
N TYR A 45 -41.24 28.21 22.95
CA TYR A 45 -39.90 28.70 23.31
C TYR A 45 -38.93 27.55 23.62
N TYR A 46 -39.41 26.50 24.31
CA TYR A 46 -38.59 25.32 24.59
C TYR A 46 -38.16 24.60 23.31
N GLU A 47 -39.08 24.35 22.38
CA GLU A 47 -38.81 23.62 21.14
C GLU A 47 -37.96 24.44 20.17
N SER A 48 -38.21 25.74 20.02
CA SER A 48 -37.48 26.62 19.09
C SER A 48 -36.09 27.02 19.58
N THR A 49 -35.89 27.21 20.89
CA THR A 49 -34.66 27.84 21.43
C THR A 49 -33.90 26.93 22.36
N ILE A 50 -34.56 26.40 23.41
CA ILE A 50 -33.87 25.67 24.48
C ILE A 50 -33.42 24.28 24.02
N LYS A 51 -34.26 23.54 23.29
CA LYS A 51 -33.97 22.18 22.83
C LYS A 51 -32.79 22.13 21.84
N PRO A 52 -32.65 23.03 20.85
CA PRO A 52 -31.44 23.13 20.03
C PRO A 52 -30.19 23.43 20.86
N LEU A 53 -30.24 24.40 21.78
CA LEU A 53 -29.10 24.77 22.63
C LEU A 53 -28.65 23.63 23.56
N LEU A 54 -29.59 22.83 24.05
CA LEU A 54 -29.28 21.63 24.84
C LEU A 54 -28.60 20.56 23.97
N LYS A 55 -29.07 20.34 22.75
CA LYS A 55 -28.42 19.42 21.80
C LYS A 55 -27.00 19.88 21.47
N GLN A 56 -26.81 21.15 21.12
CA GLN A 56 -25.51 21.73 20.81
C GLN A 56 -24.54 21.61 22.00
N ASN A 57 -24.98 21.94 23.23
CA ASN A 57 -24.14 21.77 24.41
C ASN A 57 -23.78 20.31 24.70
N GLN A 58 -24.69 19.37 24.42
CA GLN A 58 -24.40 17.93 24.56
C GLN A 58 -23.40 17.47 23.51
N GLU A 59 -23.54 17.93 22.26
CA GLU A 59 -22.60 17.68 21.16
C GLU A 59 -21.22 18.25 21.47
N GLU A 60 -21.12 19.51 21.92
CA GLU A 60 -19.85 20.13 22.32
C GLU A 60 -19.17 19.40 23.47
N LYS A 61 -19.92 18.99 24.51
CA LYS A 61 -19.37 18.18 25.60
C LYS A 61 -18.89 16.82 25.11
N LYS A 62 -19.62 16.19 24.19
CA LYS A 62 -19.22 14.93 23.57
C LYS A 62 -17.95 15.11 22.73
N GLN A 63 -17.86 16.16 21.93
CA GLN A 63 -16.69 16.50 21.11
C GLN A 63 -15.45 16.76 21.98
N LYS A 64 -15.60 17.53 23.06
CA LYS A 64 -14.51 17.79 24.03
C LYS A 64 -14.03 16.50 24.71
N LYS A 65 -14.95 15.62 25.10
CA LYS A 65 -14.61 14.31 25.66
C LYS A 65 -13.83 13.45 24.67
N ILE A 66 -14.30 13.36 23.42
CA ILE A 66 -13.62 12.63 22.35
C ILE A 66 -12.22 13.20 22.11
N SER A 67 -12.07 14.52 22.06
CA SER A 67 -10.78 15.19 21.87
C SER A 67 -9.79 14.90 23.01
N TYR A 68 -10.25 14.93 24.26
CA TYR A 68 -9.41 14.59 25.42
C TYR A 68 -8.97 13.12 25.38
N THR A 69 -9.92 12.21 25.14
CA THR A 69 -9.65 10.78 24.97
C THR A 69 -8.63 10.53 23.85
N MET A 70 -8.74 11.21 22.72
CA MET A 70 -7.83 11.05 21.58
C MET A 70 -6.37 11.39 21.92
N GLN A 71 -6.14 12.34 22.83
CA GLN A 71 -4.80 12.67 23.30
C GLN A 71 -4.18 11.55 24.15
N GLN A 72 -5.00 10.67 24.73
CA GLN A 72 -4.58 9.55 25.57
C GLN A 72 -4.47 8.23 24.79
N ILE A 73 -5.03 8.16 23.57
CA ILE A 73 -4.94 6.98 22.73
C ILE A 73 -3.51 6.86 22.21
N GLU A 74 -2.85 5.74 22.52
CA GLU A 74 -1.56 5.39 21.96
C GLU A 74 -1.69 5.27 20.44
N LYS A 75 -0.90 6.07 19.71
CA LYS A 75 -0.89 6.04 18.25
C LYS A 75 -0.08 4.84 17.81
N HIS A 76 -0.77 3.80 17.35
CA HIS A 76 -0.12 2.68 16.69
C HIS A 76 -0.08 2.91 15.18
N GLU A 77 1.07 2.64 14.58
CA GLU A 77 1.21 2.50 13.13
C GLU A 77 0.90 1.06 12.72
N ILE A 78 0.54 0.87 11.45
CA ILE A 78 0.40 -0.47 10.89
C ILE A 78 1.79 -1.07 10.81
N ASP A 79 2.06 -2.15 11.56
CA ASP A 79 3.27 -2.96 11.41
C ASP A 79 2.91 -4.28 10.72
N LEU A 80 3.55 -4.60 9.60
CA LEU A 80 3.37 -5.83 8.84
C LEU A 80 4.09 -7.03 9.46
N LYS A 81 5.08 -6.81 10.33
CA LYS A 81 5.78 -7.87 11.07
C LYS A 81 4.94 -8.42 12.21
N ASP A 82 4.20 -7.54 12.88
CA ASP A 82 3.19 -7.93 13.86
C ASP A 82 2.12 -8.85 13.24
N GLN A 83 1.73 -9.91 13.93
CA GLN A 83 0.73 -10.88 13.47
C GLN A 83 -0.71 -10.43 13.69
N PHE A 84 -0.94 -9.32 14.41
CA PHE A 84 -2.28 -8.83 14.69
C PHE A 84 -3.06 -8.47 13.41
N THR A 85 -4.28 -8.98 13.29
CA THR A 85 -5.17 -8.81 12.15
C THR A 85 -6.59 -8.47 12.59
N LEU A 86 -7.47 -8.22 11.60
CA LEU A 86 -8.89 -8.00 11.86
C LEU A 86 -9.59 -9.18 12.57
N ILE A 87 -9.07 -10.40 12.40
CA ILE A 87 -9.59 -11.59 13.10
C ILE A 87 -9.35 -11.46 14.60
N ASP A 88 -8.20 -10.94 15.01
CA ASP A 88 -7.87 -10.72 16.43
C ASP A 88 -8.78 -9.66 17.05
N VAL A 89 -9.15 -8.62 16.31
CA VAL A 89 -10.16 -7.64 16.73
C VAL A 89 -11.51 -8.32 17.00
N SER A 90 -11.92 -9.21 16.10
CA SER A 90 -13.15 -10.00 16.25
C SER A 90 -13.09 -10.95 17.45
N ASN A 91 -11.95 -11.61 17.67
CA ASN A 91 -11.75 -12.49 18.82
C ASN A 91 -11.75 -11.73 20.14
N ASN A 92 -11.09 -10.56 20.18
CA ASN A 92 -11.08 -9.67 21.33
C ASN A 92 -12.51 -9.16 21.65
N ALA A 93 -13.32 -8.89 20.63
CA ALA A 93 -14.73 -8.53 20.80
C ALA A 93 -15.53 -9.65 21.43
N LEU A 94 -15.41 -10.88 20.90
CA LEU A 94 -16.10 -12.06 21.43
C LEU A 94 -15.72 -12.37 22.88
N ASN A 95 -14.46 -12.15 23.23
CA ASN A 95 -13.94 -12.36 24.59
C ASN A 95 -14.23 -11.20 25.54
N GLY A 96 -14.96 -10.15 25.11
CA GLY A 96 -15.35 -9.02 25.96
C GLY A 96 -14.19 -8.13 26.41
N LYS A 97 -13.02 -8.22 25.78
CA LYS A 97 -11.79 -7.50 26.21
C LYS A 97 -11.91 -5.98 26.19
N TYR A 98 -12.85 -5.43 25.42
CA TYR A 98 -12.99 -3.99 25.26
C TYR A 98 -13.80 -3.30 26.38
N GLU A 99 -14.42 -4.05 27.30
CA GLU A 99 -15.16 -3.49 28.46
C GLU A 99 -16.15 -2.36 28.10
N ASN A 100 -16.81 -2.46 26.94
CA ASN A 100 -17.70 -1.43 26.40
C ASN A 100 -17.04 -0.07 26.12
N LYS A 101 -15.72 -0.02 25.94
CA LYS A 101 -14.93 1.17 25.59
C LYS A 101 -14.56 1.13 24.12
N LEU A 102 -15.11 2.05 23.32
CA LEU A 102 -14.78 2.19 21.90
C LEU A 102 -13.32 2.62 21.67
N GLU A 103 -12.69 3.21 22.68
CA GLU A 103 -11.29 3.69 22.65
C GLU A 103 -10.31 2.53 22.45
N LEU A 104 -10.52 1.43 23.16
CA LEU A 104 -9.71 0.21 23.05
C LEU A 104 -9.90 -0.47 21.69
N VAL A 105 -11.12 -0.43 21.15
CA VAL A 105 -11.40 -0.93 19.79
C VAL A 105 -10.68 -0.07 18.75
N ALA A 106 -10.69 1.26 18.93
CA ALA A 106 -10.00 2.16 18.02
C ALA A 106 -8.48 1.93 18.03
N GLN A 107 -7.88 1.71 19.21
CA GLN A 107 -6.45 1.35 19.34
C GLN A 107 -6.08 0.10 18.55
N ASP A 108 -6.89 -0.95 18.65
CA ASP A 108 -6.65 -2.19 17.90
C ASP A 108 -6.91 -2.00 16.40
N LEU A 109 -7.92 -1.22 16.01
CA LEU A 109 -8.16 -0.90 14.60
C LEU A 109 -7.03 -0.05 13.99
N LEU A 110 -6.37 0.83 14.76
CA LEU A 110 -5.27 1.68 14.28
C LEU A 110 -4.04 0.86 13.83
N LYS A 111 -3.85 -0.33 14.41
CA LYS A 111 -2.81 -1.29 14.00
C LYS A 111 -3.09 -1.93 12.63
N ILE A 112 -4.30 -1.78 12.10
CA ILE A 112 -4.78 -2.53 10.94
C ILE A 112 -5.29 -1.61 9.82
N ILE A 113 -5.89 -0.47 10.16
CA ILE A 113 -6.61 0.40 9.21
C ILE A 113 -6.00 1.80 9.19
N LYS A 114 -5.83 2.35 7.99
CA LYS A 114 -5.58 3.77 7.73
C LYS A 114 -6.49 4.28 6.61
N VAL A 115 -6.72 5.58 6.58
CA VAL A 115 -7.63 6.26 5.65
C VAL A 115 -6.86 7.36 4.94
N ILE A 116 -6.96 7.39 3.62
CA ILE A 116 -6.24 8.34 2.78
C ILE A 116 -7.21 9.03 1.82
N PRO A 117 -7.10 10.36 1.63
CA PRO A 117 -7.89 11.06 0.64
C PRO A 117 -7.48 10.66 -0.78
N CYS A 118 -8.46 10.39 -1.63
CA CYS A 118 -8.32 10.03 -3.04
C CYS A 118 -9.15 10.99 -3.91
N GLN A 119 -8.89 11.05 -5.22
CA GLN A 119 -9.58 12.00 -6.12
C GLN A 119 -11.11 11.95 -6.02
N ASN A 120 -11.67 10.73 -5.82
CA ASN A 120 -13.11 10.49 -5.74
C ASN A 120 -13.58 10.02 -4.34
N GLY A 121 -12.93 10.47 -3.27
CA GLY A 121 -13.37 10.23 -1.89
C GLY A 121 -12.25 9.74 -0.97
N TRP A 122 -12.50 8.66 -0.23
CA TRP A 122 -11.55 8.09 0.73
C TRP A 122 -11.21 6.66 0.36
N CYS A 123 -9.92 6.35 0.33
CA CYS A 123 -9.41 4.99 0.20
C CYS A 123 -9.04 4.46 1.58
N PHE A 124 -9.45 3.22 1.87
CA PHE A 124 -9.10 2.56 3.13
C PHE A 124 -7.98 1.56 2.89
N ILE A 125 -6.90 1.73 3.63
CA ILE A 125 -5.78 0.81 3.70
C ILE A 125 -6.06 -0.17 4.82
N ILE A 126 -5.97 -1.46 4.54
CA ILE A 126 -6.13 -2.52 5.53
C ILE A 126 -4.97 -3.51 5.47
N LYS A 127 -4.41 -3.82 6.64
CA LYS A 127 -3.48 -4.92 6.87
C LYS A 127 -4.22 -6.26 6.78
N LYS A 128 -3.78 -7.14 5.88
CA LYS A 128 -4.34 -8.47 5.69
C LYS A 128 -3.24 -9.52 5.56
N TYR A 129 -3.40 -10.64 6.26
CA TYR A 129 -2.53 -11.79 6.09
C TYR A 129 -2.76 -12.46 4.73
N ASP A 130 -1.67 -12.61 3.96
CA ASP A 130 -1.64 -13.34 2.70
C ASP A 130 -1.08 -14.74 2.97
N CYS A 131 -1.93 -15.77 2.80
CA CYS A 131 -1.57 -17.16 3.04
C CYS A 131 -0.57 -17.72 2.02
N ILE A 132 -0.52 -17.16 0.80
CA ILE A 132 0.40 -17.59 -0.25
C ILE A 132 1.79 -17.03 0.04
N ALA A 133 1.86 -15.75 0.41
CA ALA A 133 3.11 -15.09 0.74
C ALA A 133 3.60 -15.38 2.18
N GLY A 134 2.74 -15.94 3.03
CA GLY A 134 3.04 -16.25 4.43
C GLY A 134 3.32 -15.02 5.30
N LYS A 135 2.72 -13.87 4.98
CA LYS A 135 2.97 -12.60 5.67
C LYS A 135 1.81 -11.62 5.55
N ASN A 136 1.85 -10.56 6.34
CA ASN A 136 0.91 -9.45 6.20
C ASN A 136 1.26 -8.57 5.01
N THR A 137 0.21 -8.12 4.33
CA THR A 137 0.28 -7.20 3.19
C THR A 137 -0.73 -6.09 3.36
N ILE A 138 -0.48 -4.98 2.67
CA ILE A 138 -1.42 -3.87 2.57
C ILE A 138 -2.39 -4.13 1.42
N LYS A 139 -3.67 -3.87 1.65
CA LYS A 139 -4.72 -3.90 0.62
C LYS A 139 -5.57 -2.64 0.69
N TYR A 140 -6.04 -2.20 -0.46
CA TYR A 140 -6.98 -1.10 -0.57
C TYR A 140 -8.40 -1.63 -0.56
N LYS A 141 -9.29 -0.86 0.05
CA LYS A 141 -10.72 -1.16 0.07
C LYS A 141 -11.54 0.11 -0.06
N SER A 142 -12.72 -0.10 -0.64
CA SER A 142 -13.76 0.90 -0.67
C SER A 142 -14.34 1.14 0.73
N LYS A 143 -14.98 2.30 0.90
CA LYS A 143 -15.75 2.61 2.09
C LYS A 143 -16.80 1.53 2.38
N THR A 144 -17.57 1.11 1.38
CA THR A 144 -18.64 0.12 1.55
C THR A 144 -18.10 -1.22 2.05
N ALA A 145 -17.02 -1.72 1.43
CA ALA A 145 -16.42 -3.00 1.79
C ALA A 145 -15.89 -3.02 3.24
N ILE A 146 -15.25 -1.94 3.69
CA ILE A 146 -14.77 -1.82 5.08
C ILE A 146 -15.94 -1.69 6.05
N TYR A 147 -16.93 -0.87 5.73
CA TYR A 147 -18.08 -0.66 6.58
C TYR A 147 -18.85 -1.96 6.81
N ASP A 148 -19.06 -2.75 5.75
CA ASP A 148 -19.73 -4.04 5.87
C ASP A 148 -18.93 -5.04 6.71
N GLN A 149 -17.60 -5.08 6.56
CA GLN A 149 -16.75 -5.93 7.40
C GLN A 149 -16.80 -5.53 8.88
N LEU A 150 -16.71 -4.24 9.19
CA LEU A 150 -16.70 -3.75 10.57
C LEU A 150 -18.10 -3.83 11.22
N ARG A 151 -19.18 -3.79 10.44
CA ARG A 151 -20.56 -4.02 10.92
C ARG A 151 -20.78 -5.45 11.39
N LEU A 152 -20.08 -6.42 10.82
CA LEU A 152 -20.18 -7.83 11.24
C LEU A 152 -19.54 -8.08 12.61
N ILE A 153 -18.57 -7.25 13.01
CA ILE A 153 -17.92 -7.34 14.32
C ILE A 153 -18.79 -6.65 15.36
N ARG A 154 -19.64 -7.44 16.02
CA ARG A 154 -20.50 -6.99 17.13
C ARG A 154 -19.67 -6.91 18.41
N LEU A 155 -19.75 -5.78 19.10
CA LEU A 155 -18.97 -5.52 20.31
C LEU A 155 -19.82 -5.77 21.56
N TRP A 156 -20.90 -4.98 21.74
CA TRP A 156 -21.85 -5.14 22.83
C TRP A 156 -23.22 -4.56 22.45
N GLN A 157 -24.19 -4.72 23.34
CA GLN A 157 -25.52 -4.16 23.18
C GLN A 157 -25.72 -2.99 24.13
N ASP A 158 -26.12 -1.83 23.60
CA ASP A 158 -26.48 -0.64 24.37
C ASP A 158 -27.99 -0.39 24.19
N GLY A 159 -28.78 -0.90 25.13
CA GLY A 159 -30.24 -0.90 25.04
C GLY A 159 -30.76 -1.69 23.83
N LYS A 160 -31.40 -1.00 22.88
CA LYS A 160 -31.92 -1.61 21.64
C LYS A 160 -30.93 -1.59 20.47
N LYS A 161 -29.78 -0.92 20.61
CA LYS A 161 -28.80 -0.77 19.53
C LYS A 161 -27.61 -1.69 19.77
N HIS A 162 -27.20 -2.41 18.75
CA HIS A 162 -25.93 -3.13 18.76
C HIS A 162 -24.80 -2.19 18.38
N ILE A 163 -23.79 -2.10 19.24
CA ILE A 163 -22.56 -1.38 18.98
C ILE A 163 -21.59 -2.33 18.28
N THR A 164 -20.99 -1.85 17.20
CA THR A 164 -20.15 -2.63 16.29
C THR A 164 -18.82 -1.90 16.05
N ALA A 165 -17.82 -2.59 15.50
CA ALA A 165 -16.49 -2.01 15.29
C ALA A 165 -16.52 -0.74 14.39
N ILE A 166 -17.52 -0.62 13.50
CA ILE A 166 -17.68 0.58 12.67
C ILE A 166 -17.95 1.84 13.52
N ASN A 167 -18.60 1.69 14.68
CA ASN A 167 -18.86 2.83 15.56
C ASN A 167 -17.57 3.41 16.17
N ALA A 168 -16.54 2.57 16.38
CA ALA A 168 -15.23 3.05 16.81
C ALA A 168 -14.54 3.85 15.70
N LEU A 169 -14.57 3.33 14.46
CA LEU A 169 -13.99 4.02 13.30
C LEU A 169 -14.69 5.36 13.03
N GLU A 170 -16.02 5.42 13.11
CA GLU A 170 -16.80 6.66 12.91
C GLU A 170 -16.55 7.68 14.02
N GLN A 171 -16.44 7.23 15.28
CA GLN A 171 -16.24 8.13 16.42
C GLN A 171 -14.83 8.73 16.45
N TYR A 172 -13.81 7.96 16.03
CA TYR A 172 -12.40 8.35 16.10
C TYR A 172 -11.76 8.51 14.72
N HIS A 173 -12.54 8.86 13.69
CA HIS A 173 -12.12 8.88 12.28
C HIS A 173 -10.78 9.60 12.04
N SER A 174 -10.58 10.76 12.67
CA SER A 174 -9.37 11.56 12.50
C SER A 174 -8.08 10.91 13.01
N LEU A 175 -8.13 9.84 13.83
CA LEU A 175 -6.93 9.07 14.18
C LEU A 175 -6.44 8.17 13.04
N PHE A 176 -7.36 7.80 12.15
CA PHE A 176 -7.08 6.90 11.04
C PHE A 176 -6.62 7.65 9.79
N GLU A 177 -6.80 8.97 9.74
CA GLU A 177 -6.48 9.81 8.59
C GLU A 177 -4.97 10.04 8.44
N ASN A 178 -4.49 9.82 7.23
CA ASN A 178 -3.17 10.22 6.76
C ASN A 178 -3.33 11.19 5.58
N ILE A 179 -2.39 12.13 5.44
CA ILE A 179 -2.37 13.13 4.36
C ILE A 179 -2.25 12.44 3.00
N SER A 180 -1.35 11.45 2.92
CA SER A 180 -1.07 10.70 1.70
C SER A 180 -0.28 9.43 2.04
N MET A 181 0.13 8.68 1.02
CA MET A 181 0.98 7.51 1.09
C MET A 181 2.17 7.68 0.16
N LYS A 182 3.33 7.22 0.62
CA LYS A 182 4.54 7.13 -0.20
C LYS A 182 5.25 5.84 0.09
N PHE A 183 6.04 5.36 -0.86
CA PHE A 183 6.75 4.11 -0.66
C PHE A 183 7.67 4.18 0.55
N THR A 184 8.38 5.30 0.70
CA THR A 184 9.15 5.66 1.90
C THR A 184 8.85 7.11 2.29
N SER A 185 8.60 7.37 3.57
CA SER A 185 8.46 8.74 4.07
C SER A 185 8.91 8.85 5.52
N ASN A 186 9.49 10.01 5.86
CA ASN A 186 9.87 10.36 7.23
C ASN A 186 8.83 11.29 7.89
N ASN A 187 7.76 11.64 7.17
CA ASN A 187 6.71 12.53 7.66
C ASN A 187 5.61 11.69 8.32
N GLU A 188 5.34 11.91 9.61
CA GLU A 188 4.31 11.21 10.39
C GLU A 188 2.89 11.31 9.79
N GLY A 189 2.62 12.37 9.02
CA GLY A 189 1.35 12.53 8.31
C GLY A 189 1.21 11.66 7.06
N ILE A 190 2.30 11.07 6.54
CA ILE A 190 2.32 10.26 5.32
C ILE A 190 2.57 8.81 5.69
N PHE A 191 1.68 7.92 5.25
CA PHE A 191 1.84 6.49 5.49
C PHE A 191 2.98 5.92 4.64
N SER A 192 3.98 5.30 5.28
CA SER A 192 5.11 4.63 4.61
C SER A 192 4.77 3.17 4.32
N VAL A 193 4.81 2.78 3.05
CA VAL A 193 4.51 1.40 2.64
C VAL A 193 5.66 0.45 2.96
N PHE A 194 6.88 0.94 2.81
CA PHE A 194 8.08 0.19 3.08
C PHE A 194 8.36 0.16 4.58
N GLN A 195 8.47 -1.06 5.13
CA GLN A 195 8.68 -1.35 6.55
C GLN A 195 9.96 -2.17 6.79
N GLY A 196 10.91 -2.06 5.86
CA GLY A 196 12.16 -2.81 5.88
C GLY A 196 12.10 -4.12 5.12
N PHE A 197 13.29 -4.70 4.92
CA PHE A 197 13.46 -6.01 4.31
C PHE A 197 13.19 -7.15 5.30
N LYS A 198 12.94 -8.34 4.75
CA LYS A 198 12.74 -9.57 5.53
C LYS A 198 14.01 -9.98 6.30
N TYR A 199 15.18 -9.78 5.69
CA TYR A 199 16.46 -10.19 6.24
C TYR A 199 17.12 -9.01 6.97
N MET A 200 17.63 -9.27 8.18
CA MET A 200 18.42 -8.30 8.94
C MET A 200 19.85 -8.26 8.39
N GLN A 201 20.52 -7.12 8.56
CA GLN A 201 21.93 -6.96 8.25
C GLN A 201 22.77 -7.84 9.20
N LEU A 202 23.64 -8.71 8.66
CA LEU A 202 24.71 -9.33 9.44
C LEU A 202 25.97 -8.48 9.29
N ASP A 203 26.88 -8.66 10.24
CA ASP A 203 28.15 -7.93 10.29
C ASP A 203 29.14 -8.37 9.20
N GLU A 204 29.06 -9.64 8.74
CA GLU A 204 30.01 -10.22 7.78
C GLU A 204 29.31 -11.01 6.66
N VAL A 205 29.89 -10.92 5.46
CA VAL A 205 29.47 -11.70 4.28
C VAL A 205 30.34 -12.94 4.15
N ASP A 206 29.72 -14.12 4.26
CA ASP A 206 30.38 -15.39 3.96
C ASP A 206 30.38 -15.62 2.44
N GLN A 207 31.52 -15.32 1.81
CA GLN A 207 31.71 -15.42 0.37
C GLN A 207 31.43 -16.83 -0.16
N THR A 208 31.77 -17.87 0.60
CA THR A 208 31.63 -19.28 0.16
C THR A 208 30.17 -19.67 -0.07
N LYS A 209 29.24 -19.03 0.65
CA LYS A 209 27.81 -19.30 0.54
C LYS A 209 27.15 -18.58 -0.63
N ILE A 210 27.70 -17.45 -1.07
CA ILE A 210 27.17 -16.68 -2.20
C ILE A 210 27.87 -16.99 -3.53
N GLU A 211 29.04 -17.63 -3.48
CA GLU A 211 29.85 -17.97 -4.66
C GLU A 211 29.07 -18.74 -5.73
N GLN A 212 28.22 -19.71 -5.33
CA GLN A 212 27.39 -20.45 -6.28
C GLN A 212 26.39 -19.55 -7.03
N PHE A 213 25.81 -18.57 -6.34
CA PHE A 213 24.92 -17.60 -6.98
C PHE A 213 25.71 -16.64 -7.87
N LEU A 214 26.86 -16.15 -7.41
CA LEU A 214 27.71 -15.26 -8.20
C LEU A 214 28.26 -15.98 -9.46
N GLY A 215 28.63 -17.25 -9.35
CA GLY A 215 29.01 -18.11 -10.46
C GLY A 215 27.88 -18.29 -11.47
N LEU A 216 26.65 -18.55 -11.01
CA LEU A 216 25.47 -18.58 -11.89
C LEU A 216 25.31 -17.25 -12.67
N VAL A 217 25.48 -16.11 -12.00
CA VAL A 217 25.36 -14.80 -12.65
C VAL A 217 26.50 -14.57 -13.65
N LYS A 218 27.73 -14.95 -13.31
CA LYS A 218 28.91 -14.78 -14.16
C LYS A 218 28.87 -15.70 -15.38
N ASP A 219 28.77 -17.00 -15.14
CA ASP A 219 28.92 -18.03 -16.17
C ASP A 219 27.70 -18.08 -17.07
N THR A 220 26.49 -18.04 -16.47
CA THR A 220 25.26 -18.35 -17.21
C THR A 220 24.48 -17.11 -17.62
N ILE A 221 24.26 -16.17 -16.70
CA ILE A 221 23.45 -14.97 -17.01
C ILE A 221 24.25 -13.97 -17.85
N SER A 222 25.53 -13.78 -17.52
CA SER A 222 26.40 -12.80 -18.17
C SER A 222 27.26 -13.42 -19.29
N ALA A 223 27.19 -14.74 -19.47
CA ALA A 223 28.00 -15.48 -20.44
C ALA A 223 29.50 -15.13 -20.37
N ASN A 224 30.03 -14.99 -19.15
CA ASN A 224 31.40 -14.54 -18.84
C ASN A 224 31.78 -13.13 -19.36
N ASP A 225 30.84 -12.29 -19.78
CA ASP A 225 31.11 -10.87 -20.02
C ASP A 225 31.16 -10.12 -18.68
N GLU A 226 32.38 -9.78 -18.26
CA GLU A 226 32.63 -9.09 -16.98
C GLU A 226 31.86 -7.77 -16.86
N ARG A 227 31.66 -7.04 -17.97
CA ARG A 227 30.93 -5.76 -17.94
C ARG A 227 29.44 -5.98 -17.68
N VAL A 228 28.86 -7.02 -18.28
CA VAL A 228 27.46 -7.39 -18.07
C VAL A 228 27.25 -7.93 -16.65
N TYR A 229 28.18 -8.75 -16.17
CA TYR A 229 28.19 -9.28 -14.82
C TYR A 229 28.18 -8.15 -13.78
N GLU A 230 29.14 -7.23 -13.88
CA GLU A 230 29.26 -6.07 -13.00
C GLU A 230 28.03 -5.16 -13.07
N TYR A 231 27.48 -4.95 -14.27
CA TYR A 231 26.27 -4.16 -14.45
C TYR A 231 25.05 -4.80 -13.76
N ILE A 232 24.82 -6.11 -13.93
CA ILE A 232 23.67 -6.80 -13.33
C ILE A 232 23.72 -6.74 -11.81
N LEU A 233 24.90 -6.99 -11.22
CA LEU A 233 25.06 -6.93 -9.76
C LEU A 233 24.92 -5.51 -9.23
N SER A 234 25.50 -4.52 -9.90
CA SER A 234 25.41 -3.11 -9.49
C SER A 234 24.01 -2.54 -9.68
N TRP A 235 23.29 -2.98 -10.72
CA TRP A 235 21.89 -2.63 -10.96
C TRP A 235 20.99 -3.12 -9.83
N PHE A 236 21.15 -4.37 -9.40
CA PHE A 236 20.37 -4.87 -8.26
C PHE A 236 20.81 -4.28 -6.93
N ALA A 237 22.12 -4.07 -6.72
CA ALA A 237 22.65 -3.36 -5.54
C ALA A 237 22.03 -1.96 -5.42
N PHE A 238 21.94 -1.21 -6.52
CA PHE A 238 21.30 0.11 -6.53
C PHE A 238 19.86 0.05 -6.04
N ILE A 239 19.06 -0.95 -6.47
CA ILE A 239 17.66 -1.11 -6.04
C ILE A 239 17.56 -1.38 -4.54
N VAL A 240 18.46 -2.21 -4.00
CA VAL A 240 18.47 -2.55 -2.58
C VAL A 240 18.93 -1.36 -1.72
N GLN A 241 19.96 -0.63 -2.15
CA GLN A 241 20.54 0.51 -1.42
C GLN A 241 19.72 1.80 -1.53
N ASN A 242 19.03 2.02 -2.66
CA ASN A 242 18.23 3.22 -2.94
C ASN A 242 16.75 2.89 -2.95
N ILE A 243 16.21 2.58 -1.78
CA ILE A 243 14.79 2.24 -1.59
C ILE A 243 13.90 3.36 -2.14
N GLY A 244 12.90 2.98 -2.95
CA GLY A 244 11.98 3.93 -3.58
C GLY A 244 12.52 4.63 -4.83
N LYS A 245 13.76 4.36 -5.27
CA LYS A 245 14.29 4.90 -6.52
C LYS A 245 14.22 3.91 -7.67
N LYS A 246 14.04 4.46 -8.87
CA LYS A 246 14.09 3.71 -10.13
C LYS A 246 15.48 3.78 -10.73
N THR A 247 15.87 2.70 -11.39
CA THR A 247 17.06 2.64 -12.24
C THR A 247 16.82 3.26 -13.62
N GLU A 248 15.55 3.50 -13.97
CA GLU A 248 15.09 3.99 -15.29
C GLU A 248 15.58 3.11 -16.46
N THR A 249 15.95 1.87 -16.16
CA THR A 249 16.40 0.87 -17.11
C THR A 249 15.71 -0.46 -16.83
N ALA A 250 15.62 -1.30 -17.85
CA ALA A 250 15.10 -2.66 -17.72
C ALA A 250 16.16 -3.66 -18.19
N ILE A 251 16.28 -4.77 -17.45
CA ILE A 251 17.15 -5.89 -17.83
C ILE A 251 16.33 -6.90 -18.61
N ILE A 252 16.78 -7.28 -19.80
CA ILE A 252 16.16 -8.32 -20.62
C ILE A 252 17.06 -9.55 -20.64
N LEU A 253 16.57 -10.66 -20.08
CA LEU A 253 17.23 -11.95 -20.07
C LEU A 253 16.66 -12.85 -21.18
N LYS A 254 17.44 -13.01 -22.25
CA LYS A 254 17.13 -13.90 -23.38
C LYS A 254 18.04 -15.13 -23.34
N GLY A 255 17.48 -16.31 -23.63
CA GLY A 255 18.23 -17.58 -23.60
C GLY A 255 17.31 -18.80 -23.59
N LEU A 256 17.88 -20.00 -23.64
CA LEU A 256 17.12 -21.25 -23.59
C LEU A 256 16.47 -21.46 -22.20
N GLN A 257 15.39 -22.23 -22.14
CA GLN A 257 14.81 -22.65 -20.87
C GLN A 257 15.75 -23.64 -20.16
N GLY A 258 15.76 -23.62 -18.83
CA GLY A 258 16.60 -24.52 -18.03
C GLY A 258 17.99 -23.98 -17.69
N ILE A 259 18.42 -22.85 -18.26
CA ILE A 259 19.72 -22.23 -17.96
C ILE A 259 19.77 -21.48 -16.61
N GLY A 260 18.84 -21.72 -15.69
CA GLY A 260 18.86 -21.09 -14.37
C GLY A 260 18.38 -19.63 -14.28
N LYS A 261 17.80 -19.04 -15.35
CA LYS A 261 17.17 -17.69 -15.26
C LYS A 261 16.14 -17.59 -14.14
N ASN A 262 15.32 -18.63 -13.97
CA ASN A 262 14.32 -18.69 -12.90
C ASN A 262 14.96 -18.82 -11.52
N VAL A 263 16.09 -19.52 -11.40
CA VAL A 263 16.84 -19.60 -10.14
C VAL A 263 17.36 -18.22 -9.77
N PHE A 264 17.96 -17.52 -10.73
CA PHE A 264 18.42 -16.14 -10.56
C PHE A 264 17.29 -15.20 -10.11
N THR A 265 16.18 -15.14 -10.85
CA THR A 265 15.08 -14.24 -10.51
C THR A 265 14.37 -14.60 -9.20
N ASN A 266 14.23 -15.89 -8.88
CA ASN A 266 13.66 -16.34 -7.62
C ASN A 266 14.48 -15.89 -6.42
N VAL A 267 15.81 -15.93 -6.51
CA VAL A 267 16.68 -15.44 -5.44
C VAL A 267 16.49 -13.94 -5.25
N LEU A 268 16.44 -13.15 -6.33
CA LEU A 268 16.18 -11.71 -6.24
C LEU A 268 14.79 -11.39 -5.63
N CYS A 269 13.76 -12.14 -6.01
CA CYS A 269 12.43 -12.04 -5.40
C CYS A 269 12.48 -12.30 -3.90
N GLU A 270 13.20 -13.33 -3.48
CA GLU A 270 13.29 -13.70 -2.07
C GLU A 270 14.00 -12.60 -1.26
N LEU A 271 15.04 -11.97 -1.81
CA LEU A 271 15.71 -10.82 -1.20
C LEU A 271 14.77 -9.62 -1.00
N LEU A 272 13.89 -9.37 -1.97
CA LEU A 272 12.91 -8.28 -1.94
C LEU A 272 11.53 -8.75 -1.47
N ALA A 273 11.48 -9.80 -0.63
CA ALA A 273 10.23 -10.46 -0.26
C ALA A 273 9.17 -9.48 0.27
N GLY A 274 8.17 -9.17 -0.55
CA GLY A 274 7.03 -8.28 -0.20
C GLY A 274 6.89 -7.11 -1.13
N TYR A 275 8.03 -6.68 -1.68
CA TYR A 275 8.13 -5.59 -2.65
C TYR A 275 8.50 -6.11 -4.03
N PHE A 276 8.22 -7.39 -4.33
CA PHE A 276 8.35 -7.94 -5.67
C PHE A 276 7.01 -8.44 -6.22
N SER A 277 6.94 -8.50 -7.55
CA SER A 277 5.90 -9.21 -8.29
C SER A 277 6.53 -10.16 -9.30
N LYS A 278 6.09 -11.43 -9.26
CA LYS A 278 6.69 -12.53 -10.01
C LYS A 278 5.71 -13.05 -11.05
N ASN A 279 6.27 -13.43 -12.21
CA ASN A 279 5.54 -14.08 -13.31
C ASN A 279 4.41 -13.24 -13.89
N ILE A 280 4.65 -11.95 -14.11
CA ILE A 280 3.68 -11.15 -14.87
C ILE A 280 3.77 -11.59 -16.34
N THR A 281 2.73 -12.26 -16.83
CA THR A 281 2.71 -12.84 -18.18
C THR A 281 1.97 -11.98 -19.20
N ASP A 282 1.12 -11.07 -18.73
CA ASP A 282 0.42 -10.13 -19.57
C ASP A 282 1.01 -8.72 -19.42
N ILE A 283 1.16 -8.01 -20.53
CA ILE A 283 1.55 -6.61 -20.47
C ILE A 283 0.43 -5.74 -19.92
N ASP A 284 -0.83 -6.17 -20.03
CA ASP A 284 -1.99 -5.47 -19.46
C ASP A 284 -1.95 -5.45 -17.92
N ASP A 285 -1.22 -6.36 -17.28
CA ASP A 285 -0.98 -6.30 -15.83
C ASP A 285 0.04 -5.21 -15.43
N PHE A 286 0.85 -4.74 -16.39
CA PHE A 286 1.75 -3.58 -16.23
C PHE A 286 1.11 -2.27 -16.67
N VAL A 287 0.35 -2.32 -17.76
CA VAL A 287 -0.04 -1.17 -18.59
C VAL A 287 -1.56 -0.97 -18.65
N GLY A 288 -2.33 -2.03 -18.40
CA GLY A 288 -3.78 -2.01 -18.53
C GLY A 288 -4.47 -1.27 -17.38
N LYS A 289 -5.81 -1.27 -17.44
CA LYS A 289 -6.65 -0.58 -16.46
C LYS A 289 -6.47 -1.08 -15.01
N PHE A 290 -5.92 -2.28 -14.83
CA PHE A 290 -5.76 -2.95 -13.53
C PHE A 290 -4.29 -3.31 -13.25
N ASN A 291 -3.45 -2.30 -13.12
CA ASN A 291 -2.00 -2.38 -12.84
C ASN A 291 -1.65 -2.59 -11.35
N THR A 292 -2.57 -3.15 -10.55
CA THR A 292 -2.33 -3.42 -9.11
C THR A 292 -1.20 -4.41 -8.86
N ALA A 293 -0.79 -5.17 -9.89
CA ALA A 293 0.33 -6.11 -9.82
C ALA A 293 1.67 -5.41 -9.52
N ILE A 294 1.88 -4.19 -9.98
CA ILE A 294 3.13 -3.43 -9.78
C ILE A 294 3.04 -2.39 -8.65
N GLU A 295 1.86 -2.25 -8.04
CA GLU A 295 1.59 -1.30 -6.97
C GLU A 295 2.47 -1.59 -5.74
N ASN A 296 3.20 -0.56 -5.30
CA ASN A 296 4.11 -0.63 -4.15
C ASN A 296 5.18 -1.74 -4.27
N LYS A 297 5.65 -2.02 -5.50
CA LYS A 297 6.70 -3.01 -5.78
C LYS A 297 7.99 -2.35 -6.26
N MET A 298 9.12 -2.78 -5.72
CA MET A 298 10.46 -2.37 -6.13
C MET A 298 10.97 -3.14 -7.35
N LEU A 299 10.54 -4.39 -7.52
CA LEU A 299 10.97 -5.24 -8.64
C LEU A 299 9.79 -6.02 -9.22
N ALA A 300 9.63 -5.94 -10.54
CA ALA A 300 8.68 -6.76 -11.27
C ALA A 300 9.40 -7.63 -12.30
N ILE A 301 9.09 -8.93 -12.29
CA ILE A 301 9.59 -9.89 -13.28
C ILE A 301 8.46 -10.21 -14.26
N ALA A 302 8.66 -9.76 -15.48
CA ALA A 302 7.83 -10.12 -16.61
C ALA A 302 8.35 -11.42 -17.23
N TYR A 303 7.51 -12.43 -17.33
CA TYR A 303 7.87 -13.73 -17.92
C TYR A 303 7.06 -13.96 -19.19
N GLU A 304 7.75 -14.20 -20.32
CA GLU A 304 7.10 -14.56 -21.59
C GLU A 304 5.87 -13.68 -21.88
N MET A 305 6.06 -12.36 -21.94
CA MET A 305 4.98 -11.41 -22.24
C MET A 305 4.27 -11.82 -23.54
N LYS A 306 3.00 -12.23 -23.43
CA LYS A 306 2.25 -12.86 -24.53
C LYS A 306 1.87 -11.89 -25.65
N ASN A 307 1.80 -10.59 -25.36
CA ASN A 307 1.19 -9.57 -26.23
C ASN A 307 2.22 -8.79 -27.08
N PHE A 308 3.21 -9.48 -27.65
CA PHE A 308 4.14 -8.96 -28.66
C PHE A 308 3.62 -9.21 -30.10
N GLY A 309 2.32 -9.00 -30.34
CA GLY A 309 1.63 -9.18 -31.64
C GLY A 309 1.47 -7.91 -32.49
N GLU A 310 0.30 -7.68 -33.11
CA GLU A 310 0.03 -6.50 -33.96
C GLU A 310 0.02 -5.16 -33.19
N SER A 311 -0.25 -5.16 -31.88
CA SER A 311 -0.18 -4.00 -30.98
C SER A 311 1.20 -3.76 -30.34
N ARG A 312 2.28 -4.27 -30.98
CA ARG A 312 3.67 -4.24 -30.48
C ARG A 312 4.15 -2.84 -30.09
N MET A 313 3.83 -1.81 -30.89
CA MET A 313 4.38 -0.45 -30.66
C MET A 313 3.70 0.26 -29.49
N SER A 314 2.37 0.22 -29.39
CA SER A 314 1.64 0.90 -28.29
C SER A 314 2.02 0.33 -26.92
N ASN A 315 2.10 -1.00 -26.83
CA ASN A 315 2.45 -1.73 -25.62
C ASN A 315 3.90 -1.45 -25.17
N MET A 316 4.82 -1.31 -26.13
CA MET A 316 6.21 -0.97 -25.86
C MET A 316 6.38 0.46 -25.34
N ASP A 317 5.66 1.42 -25.92
CA ASP A 317 5.76 2.81 -25.51
C ASP A 317 5.19 3.02 -24.11
N THR A 318 4.12 2.32 -23.74
CA THR A 318 3.63 2.38 -22.36
C THR A 318 4.57 1.66 -21.39
N LEU A 319 5.19 0.54 -21.77
CA LEU A 319 6.22 -0.09 -20.93
C LEU A 319 7.42 0.85 -20.69
N LYS A 320 7.88 1.58 -21.72
CA LYS A 320 8.92 2.60 -21.57
C LYS A 320 8.49 3.68 -20.57
N SER A 321 7.26 4.15 -20.69
CA SER A 321 6.65 5.10 -19.75
C SER A 321 6.68 4.55 -18.32
N VAL A 322 6.24 3.31 -18.06
CA VAL A 322 6.33 2.67 -16.74
C VAL A 322 7.77 2.56 -16.22
N ILE A 323 8.76 2.37 -17.10
CA ILE A 323 10.19 2.31 -16.73
C ILE A 323 10.72 3.68 -16.30
N THR A 324 10.23 4.77 -16.88
CA THR A 324 10.79 6.13 -16.66
C THR A 324 9.96 7.01 -15.75
N GLU A 325 8.64 6.85 -15.74
CA GLU A 325 7.71 7.69 -14.98
C GLU A 325 7.82 7.43 -13.47
N ARG A 326 7.55 8.48 -12.69
CA ARG A 326 7.70 8.48 -11.22
C ARG A 326 6.41 8.22 -10.47
N SER A 327 5.27 8.25 -11.15
CA SER A 327 3.97 7.90 -10.61
C SER A 327 3.10 7.31 -11.71
N PHE A 328 2.07 6.58 -11.31
CA PHE A 328 1.01 6.15 -12.21
C PHE A 328 -0.31 6.06 -11.45
N GLU A 329 -1.40 6.10 -12.21
CA GLU A 329 -2.74 5.98 -11.67
C GLU A 329 -3.14 4.50 -11.54
N ILE A 330 -3.65 4.12 -10.38
CA ILE A 330 -4.23 2.81 -10.10
C ILE A 330 -5.74 2.89 -10.25
N ASN A 331 -6.30 2.03 -11.09
CA ASN A 331 -7.73 1.93 -11.31
C ASN A 331 -8.27 0.54 -10.94
N GLU A 332 -8.36 0.23 -9.66
CA GLU A 332 -8.90 -1.05 -9.19
C GLU A 332 -10.45 -1.05 -9.18
N LYS A 333 -11.08 -2.17 -9.54
CA LYS A 333 -12.54 -2.27 -9.47
C LYS A 333 -13.03 -2.04 -8.04
N TYR A 334 -14.05 -1.21 -7.92
CA TYR A 334 -14.73 -0.88 -6.66
C TYR A 334 -13.90 -0.07 -5.65
N VAL A 335 -12.64 0.24 -5.92
CA VAL A 335 -11.81 1.14 -5.11
C VAL A 335 -11.72 2.49 -5.83
N PRO A 336 -11.75 3.63 -5.12
CA PRO A 336 -11.53 4.92 -5.76
C PRO A 336 -10.16 4.96 -6.45
N THR A 337 -10.14 5.55 -7.65
CA THR A 337 -8.91 5.80 -8.39
C THR A 337 -7.95 6.66 -7.58
N HIS A 338 -6.68 6.28 -7.58
CA HIS A 338 -5.65 6.96 -6.80
C HIS A 338 -4.29 6.87 -7.48
N GLU A 339 -3.47 7.89 -7.26
CA GLU A 339 -2.12 7.96 -7.80
C GLU A 339 -1.13 7.34 -6.82
N VAL A 340 -0.24 6.50 -7.33
CA VAL A 340 0.79 5.81 -6.55
C VAL A 340 2.17 6.15 -7.09
N GLU A 341 3.14 6.27 -6.17
CA GLU A 341 4.55 6.44 -6.51
C GLU A 341 5.08 5.19 -7.24
N ASN A 342 5.66 5.42 -8.41
CA ASN A 342 6.26 4.37 -9.21
C ASN A 342 7.68 4.11 -8.71
N VAL A 343 7.89 3.00 -8.03
CA VAL A 343 9.20 2.57 -7.56
C VAL A 343 9.66 1.26 -8.22
N VAL A 344 8.92 0.79 -9.23
CA VAL A 344 9.16 -0.52 -9.83
C VAL A 344 10.31 -0.48 -10.82
N ASN A 345 11.22 -1.44 -10.66
CA ASN A 345 12.26 -1.76 -11.63
C ASN A 345 11.85 -3.04 -12.35
N ILE A 346 12.08 -3.12 -13.67
CA ILE A 346 11.55 -4.21 -14.48
C ILE A 346 12.68 -5.12 -14.97
N MET A 347 12.49 -6.41 -14.79
CA MET A 347 13.29 -7.45 -15.42
C MET A 347 12.39 -8.29 -16.33
N ILE A 348 12.76 -8.43 -17.59
CA ILE A 348 12.01 -9.20 -18.58
C ILE A 348 12.77 -10.49 -18.85
N VAL A 349 12.12 -11.62 -18.64
CA VAL A 349 12.64 -12.95 -18.91
C VAL A 349 11.89 -13.51 -20.11
N THR A 350 12.59 -13.71 -21.22
CA THR A 350 12.02 -14.27 -22.44
C THR A 350 12.76 -15.55 -22.81
N ASN A 351 11.99 -16.60 -23.09
CA ASN A 351 12.50 -17.83 -23.68
C ASN A 351 12.25 -17.81 -25.18
N ASN A 352 13.17 -18.42 -25.93
CA ASN A 352 12.86 -18.86 -27.27
C ASN A 352 12.60 -20.36 -27.22
N ILE A 353 11.36 -20.74 -27.58
CA ILE A 353 10.73 -22.05 -27.83
C ILE A 353 11.11 -23.26 -26.93
N TYR A 354 10.04 -23.82 -26.35
CA TYR A 354 9.81 -25.11 -25.65
C TYR A 354 9.99 -25.18 -24.11
N PRO A 355 8.91 -25.55 -23.38
CA PRO A 355 8.94 -25.66 -21.93
C PRO A 355 9.48 -27.01 -21.42
N LEU A 356 10.42 -26.94 -20.47
CA LEU A 356 10.82 -28.05 -19.61
C LEU A 356 10.54 -27.71 -18.14
N LYS A 357 9.93 -28.68 -17.45
CA LYS A 357 9.51 -28.62 -16.04
C LYS A 357 10.74 -28.61 -15.13
N ILE A 358 10.78 -27.70 -14.15
CA ILE A 358 11.82 -27.68 -13.11
C ILE A 358 11.14 -27.92 -11.76
N GLU A 359 11.68 -28.87 -10.98
CA GLU A 359 11.19 -29.23 -9.64
C GLU A 359 11.72 -28.27 -8.55
N ASN A 360 10.85 -27.99 -7.58
CA ASN A 360 11.03 -27.02 -6.52
C ASN A 360 11.86 -27.57 -5.34
N ASN A 361 13.09 -27.08 -5.15
CA ASN A 361 13.86 -27.28 -3.91
C ASN A 361 14.01 -25.97 -3.11
N VAL A 362 12.92 -25.55 -2.45
CA VAL A 362 12.78 -24.25 -1.78
C VAL A 362 13.58 -24.14 -0.46
N LYS A 363 13.94 -25.27 0.18
CA LYS A 363 14.48 -25.27 1.55
C LYS A 363 15.99 -24.98 1.69
N ARG A 364 16.77 -24.94 0.61
CA ARG A 364 18.23 -24.66 0.65
C ARG A 364 18.61 -23.19 0.49
N TYR A 365 17.67 -22.28 0.21
CA TYR A 365 17.97 -20.88 -0.16
C TYR A 365 18.03 -19.89 1.01
N VAL A 366 17.43 -20.20 2.17
CA VAL A 366 17.26 -19.22 3.26
C VAL A 366 18.59 -18.71 3.82
N SER A 367 19.58 -19.59 4.02
CA SER A 367 20.89 -19.17 4.52
C SER A 367 21.68 -18.35 3.49
N VAL A 368 21.52 -18.63 2.20
CA VAL A 368 22.23 -17.92 1.11
C VAL A 368 21.65 -16.52 0.93
N SER A 369 20.33 -16.38 1.03
CA SER A 369 19.64 -15.09 0.86
C SER A 369 20.10 -14.03 1.86
N MET A 370 20.45 -14.40 3.09
CA MET A 370 20.89 -13.43 4.10
C MET A 370 22.26 -12.81 3.74
N TYR A 371 23.25 -13.63 3.38
CA TYR A 371 24.57 -13.15 2.95
C TYR A 371 24.50 -12.35 1.65
N LEU A 372 23.65 -12.78 0.72
CA LEU A 372 23.47 -12.09 -0.54
C LEU A 372 22.79 -10.72 -0.35
N HIS A 373 21.87 -10.59 0.61
CA HIS A 373 21.27 -9.30 0.94
C HIS A 373 22.32 -8.28 1.39
N ILE A 374 23.22 -8.69 2.29
CA ILE A 374 24.30 -7.82 2.80
C ILE A 374 25.29 -7.51 1.69
N PHE A 375 25.69 -8.50 0.89
CA PHE A 375 26.56 -8.32 -0.26
C PHE A 375 26.05 -7.18 -1.17
N PHE A 376 24.74 -7.15 -1.46
CA PHE A 376 24.16 -6.07 -2.25
C PHE A 376 24.04 -4.75 -1.50
N MET A 377 23.81 -4.76 -0.19
CA MET A 377 23.77 -3.57 0.65
C MET A 377 25.12 -2.84 0.74
N ILE A 378 26.23 -3.58 0.85
CA ILE A 378 27.58 -3.01 1.05
C ILE A 378 28.37 -2.84 -0.25
N ARG A 379 27.85 -3.31 -1.40
CA ARG A 379 28.54 -3.21 -2.69
C ARG A 379 28.78 -1.73 -3.04
N ASP A 380 30.03 -1.39 -3.37
CA ASP A 380 30.34 -0.06 -3.87
C ASP A 380 29.70 0.16 -5.25
N ILE A 381 28.82 1.16 -5.32
CA ILE A 381 28.13 1.60 -6.52
C ILE A 381 28.41 3.08 -6.83
N SER A 382 29.45 3.66 -6.24
CA SER A 382 29.81 5.08 -6.40
C SER A 382 30.08 5.47 -7.86
N GLN A 383 30.69 4.57 -8.63
CA GLN A 383 30.98 4.74 -10.06
C GLN A 383 29.90 4.15 -10.97
N PHE A 384 28.83 3.58 -10.41
CA PHE A 384 27.80 2.92 -11.20
C PHE A 384 26.85 3.94 -11.85
N ASN A 385 26.79 3.93 -13.18
CA ASN A 385 25.83 4.70 -13.96
C ASN A 385 24.74 3.77 -14.51
N GLN A 386 23.52 3.89 -14.00
CA GLN A 386 22.38 3.05 -14.39
C GLN A 386 22.06 3.16 -15.88
N ARG A 387 22.34 4.31 -16.51
CA ARG A 387 22.04 4.56 -17.92
C ARG A 387 23.16 4.12 -18.87
N SER A 388 24.30 3.70 -18.34
CA SER A 388 25.46 3.22 -19.14
C SER A 388 25.26 1.77 -19.59
N ILE A 389 24.39 1.57 -20.59
CA ILE A 389 24.03 0.23 -21.09
C ILE A 389 25.02 -0.22 -22.17
N SER A 390 25.81 -1.26 -21.87
CA SER A 390 26.73 -1.88 -22.83
C SER A 390 26.01 -2.43 -24.07
N MET A 391 26.61 -2.26 -25.25
CA MET A 391 26.11 -2.85 -26.50
C MET A 391 26.48 -4.34 -26.62
N THR A 392 25.59 -5.21 -26.16
CA THR A 392 25.73 -6.68 -26.28
C THR A 392 25.25 -7.19 -27.64
N GLN A 393 25.66 -8.42 -28.01
CA GLN A 393 25.17 -9.07 -29.23
C GLN A 393 23.64 -9.24 -29.21
N ALA A 394 23.07 -9.66 -28.08
CA ALA A 394 21.62 -9.75 -27.91
C ALA A 394 20.91 -8.41 -28.14
N LYS A 395 21.50 -7.29 -27.68
CA LYS A 395 20.96 -5.95 -27.94
C LYS A 395 21.03 -5.60 -29.43
N LYS A 396 22.13 -5.93 -30.12
CA LYS A 396 22.25 -5.77 -31.59
C LYS A 396 21.20 -6.60 -32.33
N ASP A 397 20.98 -7.84 -31.92
CA ASP A 397 19.99 -8.73 -32.54
C ASP A 397 18.56 -8.23 -32.34
N ILE A 398 18.23 -7.70 -31.14
CA ILE A 398 16.93 -7.08 -30.86
C ILE A 398 16.73 -5.82 -31.69
N ILE A 399 17.74 -4.95 -31.78
CA ILE A 399 17.68 -3.75 -32.63
C ILE A 399 17.44 -4.19 -34.07
N LYS A 400 18.23 -5.12 -34.60
CA LYS A 400 18.08 -5.64 -35.97
C LYS A 400 16.68 -6.24 -36.21
N ALA A 401 16.14 -7.00 -35.27
CA ALA A 401 14.81 -7.58 -35.38
C ALA A 401 13.67 -6.55 -35.25
N SER A 402 13.95 -5.35 -34.76
CA SER A 402 12.99 -4.25 -34.60
C SER A 402 13.03 -3.26 -35.78
N ILE A 403 14.01 -3.37 -36.67
CA ILE A 403 14.11 -2.56 -37.90
C ILE A 403 13.00 -3.00 -38.86
N SER A 404 12.32 -2.04 -39.48
CA SER A 404 11.26 -2.37 -40.45
C SER A 404 11.87 -3.01 -41.71
N PRO A 405 11.14 -3.86 -42.46
CA PRO A 405 11.66 -4.41 -43.72
C PRO A 405 12.11 -3.34 -44.71
N VAL A 406 11.46 -2.17 -44.70
CA VAL A 406 11.81 -1.00 -45.52
C VAL A 406 13.14 -0.40 -45.06
N ASP A 407 13.32 -0.19 -43.75
CA ASP A 407 14.57 0.32 -43.19
C ASP A 407 15.72 -0.68 -43.38
N ASP A 408 15.46 -1.98 -43.31
CA ASP A 408 16.46 -3.03 -43.58
C ASP A 408 16.91 -2.98 -45.05
N VAL A 409 15.98 -2.75 -45.99
CA VAL A 409 16.30 -2.52 -47.41
C VAL A 409 17.11 -1.23 -47.59
N ILE A 410 16.72 -0.15 -46.92
CA ILE A 410 17.43 1.14 -46.97
C ILE A 410 18.84 1.00 -46.41
N ILE A 411 19.03 0.33 -45.27
CA ILE A 411 20.33 0.12 -44.62
C ILE A 411 21.21 -0.79 -45.48
N SER A 412 20.67 -1.88 -46.02
CA SER A 412 21.42 -2.83 -46.86
C SER A 412 21.83 -2.25 -48.20
N HIS A 413 21.02 -1.34 -48.77
CA HIS A 413 21.28 -0.69 -50.06
C HIS A 413 21.70 0.78 -49.92
N PHE A 414 22.06 1.23 -48.71
CA PHE A 414 22.35 2.64 -48.42
C PHE A 414 23.38 3.25 -49.37
N LYS A 415 24.44 2.49 -49.70
CA LYS A 415 25.46 2.91 -50.68
C LYS A 415 24.87 3.08 -52.08
N SER A 416 24.05 2.13 -52.54
CA SER A 416 23.37 2.20 -53.84
C SER A 416 22.35 3.36 -53.91
N PHE A 417 21.66 3.66 -52.80
CA PHE A 417 20.78 4.82 -52.70
C PHE A 417 21.56 6.15 -52.70
N ARG A 418 22.73 6.19 -52.05
CA ARG A 418 23.61 7.37 -52.02
C ARG A 418 24.22 7.66 -53.40
N ASP A 419 24.53 6.61 -54.16
CA ASP A 419 25.25 6.71 -55.43
C ASP A 419 24.29 6.71 -56.66
N TRP A 420 23.02 7.07 -56.45
CA TRP A 420 21.89 7.13 -57.41
C TRP A 420 21.36 5.79 -57.94
N VAL A 421 20.09 5.50 -57.64
CA VAL A 421 19.33 4.39 -58.23
C VAL A 421 18.65 4.89 -59.51
N THR A 422 19.00 4.34 -60.67
CA THR A 422 18.28 4.59 -61.92
C THR A 422 16.90 3.92 -61.88
N CYS A 423 15.85 4.71 -61.65
CA CYS A 423 14.48 4.27 -61.82
C CYS A 423 14.13 4.27 -63.31
N ASN A 424 13.94 3.09 -63.91
CA ASN A 424 13.32 3.00 -65.23
C ASN A 424 11.85 3.36 -65.06
N ILE A 425 11.47 4.53 -65.57
CA ILE A 425 10.08 4.95 -65.67
C ILE A 425 9.39 3.94 -66.59
N VAL A 426 8.36 3.27 -66.08
CA VAL A 426 7.46 2.48 -66.92
C VAL A 426 6.58 3.49 -67.63
N GLU A 427 6.81 3.71 -68.93
CA GLU A 427 5.87 4.45 -69.77
C GLU A 427 4.55 3.68 -69.82
N GLY A 428 3.45 4.42 -69.59
CA GLY A 428 2.11 3.89 -69.33
C GLY A 428 1.39 3.31 -70.54
#